data_AF-A0A961LWN4-F1
#
_entry.id   AF-A0A961LWN4-F1
#
_cell.length_a   1.000
_cell.length_b   1.000
_cell.length_c   1.000
_cell.angle_alpha   90.00
_cell.angle_beta   90.00
_cell.angle_gamma   90.00
#
_symmetry.space_group_name_H-M   'P 1'
#
loop_
_entity.id
_entity.type
_entity.pdbx_description
1 polymer ?
#
loop_
_entity_poly.entity_id
_entity_poly.type
_entity_poly.pdbx_seq_one_letter_code
_entity_poly.pdbx_strand_id
1 'polypeptide(L)'
;MKQVAIAMTVAGLCGPALADCTLPEATAAAAAWRVIEGENFAFTAESEAMPGLSVDLSMDAPVIPEVLDFVVLDRYGGRIALLQYFSGDPGTSVLVTMVRDAIVDLQSGETLAAPLYSADCQRTAWTWFADHVEVADIDGVQRIVLPVE
;
A
#
# COMPACT_ATOMS: atom_id res chain seq x y z
N MET A 1 -2.26 62.76 10.89
CA MET A 1 -2.05 62.09 12.19
C MET A 1 -1.98 60.59 11.94
N LYS A 2 -0.87 59.97 12.35
CA LYS A 2 -0.58 58.53 12.26
C LYS A 2 -1.39 57.78 13.31
N GLN A 3 -2.04 56.65 12.98
CA GLN A 3 -2.45 55.63 13.96
C GLN A 3 -2.54 54.26 13.25
N VAL A 4 -1.52 53.43 13.45
CA VAL A 4 -1.46 52.21 14.31
C VAL A 4 -2.01 50.97 13.60
N ALA A 5 -1.07 50.16 13.11
CA ALA A 5 -1.30 48.78 12.70
C ALA A 5 -1.55 47.91 13.95
N ILE A 6 -2.59 47.09 13.92
CA ILE A 6 -2.81 46.01 14.88
C ILE A 6 -2.53 44.71 14.12
N ALA A 7 -1.37 44.13 14.38
CA ALA A 7 -1.05 42.76 14.00
C ALA A 7 -1.81 41.82 14.95
N MET A 8 -2.81 41.09 14.44
CA MET A 8 -3.40 39.96 15.15
C MET A 8 -2.57 38.71 14.87
N THR A 9 -1.69 38.38 15.80
CA THR A 9 -1.02 37.08 15.85
C THR A 9 -2.03 36.06 16.38
N VAL A 10 -2.69 35.33 15.49
CA VAL A 10 -3.46 34.14 15.88
C VAL A 10 -2.45 33.01 16.08
N ALA A 11 -2.00 32.82 17.32
CA ALA A 11 -1.32 31.62 17.76
C ALA A 11 -2.37 30.50 17.86
N GLY A 12 -2.65 29.83 16.75
CA GLY A 12 -3.45 28.61 16.72
C GLY A 12 -2.63 27.47 17.31
N LEU A 13 -3.11 26.92 18.43
CA LEU A 13 -2.59 25.72 19.08
C LEU A 13 -2.64 24.55 18.09
N CYS A 14 -1.50 24.15 17.53
CA CYS A 14 -1.34 22.79 17.03
C CYS A 14 -1.34 21.87 18.26
N GLY A 15 -2.52 21.37 18.66
CA GLY A 15 -2.57 20.20 19.53
C GLY A 15 -1.86 19.04 18.82
N PRO A 16 -1.27 18.08 19.56
CA PRO A 16 -0.87 16.83 18.94
C PRO A 16 -2.16 16.20 18.43
N ALA A 17 -2.38 16.26 17.12
CA ALA A 17 -3.24 15.29 16.48
C ALA A 17 -2.53 13.96 16.71
N LEU A 18 -2.87 13.27 17.80
CA LEU A 18 -2.81 11.82 17.83
C LEU A 18 -3.64 11.43 16.60
N ALA A 19 -2.95 11.16 15.49
CA ALA A 19 -3.61 10.54 14.37
C ALA A 19 -4.13 9.22 14.92
N ASP A 20 -5.42 9.16 15.21
CA ASP A 20 -6.12 7.90 15.45
C ASP A 20 -6.06 7.13 14.13
N CYS A 21 -4.92 6.48 13.90
CA CYS A 21 -4.77 5.57 12.81
C CYS A 21 -5.65 4.35 13.10
N THR A 22 -6.78 4.29 12.41
CA THR A 22 -7.53 3.05 12.33
C THR A 22 -6.83 2.17 11.31
N LEU A 23 -6.25 1.07 11.78
CA LEU A 23 -5.62 0.07 10.92
C LEU A 23 -6.69 -0.55 10.00
N PRO A 24 -6.37 -0.82 8.72
CA PRO A 24 -7.27 -1.55 7.85
C PRO A 24 -7.47 -2.98 8.39
N GLU A 25 -8.70 -3.47 8.31
CA GLU A 25 -9.03 -4.87 8.62
C GLU A 25 -9.00 -5.71 7.34
N ALA A 26 -8.58 -6.97 7.47
CA ALA A 26 -8.57 -7.90 6.36
C ALA A 26 -9.98 -8.18 5.82
N THR A 27 -10.13 -8.16 4.50
CA THR A 27 -11.39 -8.48 3.82
C THR A 27 -11.60 -9.98 3.69
N ALA A 28 -12.79 -10.40 3.26
CA ALA A 28 -13.04 -11.80 2.94
C ALA A 28 -12.14 -12.35 1.81
N ALA A 29 -11.68 -11.49 0.89
CA ALA A 29 -10.78 -11.90 -0.19
C ALA A 29 -9.38 -12.26 0.32
N ALA A 30 -8.94 -11.65 1.43
CA ALA A 30 -7.67 -11.97 2.08
C ALA A 30 -7.63 -13.40 2.65
N ALA A 31 -8.77 -13.93 3.10
CA ALA A 31 -8.84 -15.27 3.71
C ALA A 31 -8.47 -16.41 2.74
N ALA A 32 -8.45 -16.15 1.43
CA ALA A 32 -8.02 -17.10 0.41
C ALA A 32 -6.51 -17.10 0.17
N TRP A 33 -5.72 -16.38 1.00
CA TRP A 33 -4.28 -16.27 0.84
C TRP A 33 -3.55 -16.89 2.03
N ARG A 34 -2.47 -17.59 1.72
CA ARG A 34 -1.55 -18.15 2.71
C ARG A 34 -0.18 -17.52 2.52
N VAL A 35 0.35 -16.92 3.57
CA VAL A 35 1.72 -16.40 3.59
C VAL A 35 2.69 -17.51 4.00
N ILE A 36 3.76 -17.65 3.24
CA ILE A 36 4.86 -18.58 3.48
C ILE A 36 6.12 -17.77 3.74
N GLU A 37 6.80 -18.08 4.84
CA GLU A 37 8.12 -17.54 5.16
C GLU A 37 9.22 -18.40 4.54
N GLY A 38 10.11 -17.76 3.77
CA GLY A 38 11.30 -18.34 3.19
C GLY A 38 12.58 -17.97 3.96
N GLU A 39 13.73 -18.14 3.32
CA GLU A 39 15.01 -17.75 3.92
C GLU A 39 15.16 -16.23 4.02
N ASN A 40 15.86 -15.75 5.05
CA ASN A 40 16.19 -14.34 5.25
C ASN A 40 14.97 -13.39 5.31
N PHE A 41 13.86 -13.84 5.91
CA PHE A 41 12.61 -13.06 5.98
C PHE A 41 12.07 -12.67 4.59
N ALA A 42 12.32 -13.49 3.57
CA ALA A 42 11.57 -13.42 2.33
C ALA A 42 10.17 -14.01 2.56
N PHE A 43 9.13 -13.35 2.08
CA PHE A 43 7.75 -13.83 2.22
C PHE A 43 7.08 -13.92 0.86
N THR A 44 6.30 -14.97 0.68
CA THR A 44 5.49 -15.19 -0.53
C THR A 44 4.04 -15.44 -0.10
N ALA A 45 3.08 -14.79 -0.73
CA ALA A 45 1.66 -15.08 -0.57
C ALA A 45 1.18 -16.00 -1.69
N GLU A 46 0.59 -17.13 -1.35
CA GLU A 46 -0.03 -18.07 -2.28
C GLU A 46 -1.55 -17.96 -2.24
N SER A 47 -2.20 -17.95 -3.41
CA SER A 47 -3.66 -17.95 -3.48
C SER A 47 -4.23 -19.37 -3.47
N GLU A 48 -5.11 -19.65 -2.52
CA GLU A 48 -5.93 -20.87 -2.49
C GLU A 48 -7.08 -20.79 -3.50
N ALA A 49 -7.60 -19.58 -3.75
CA ALA A 49 -8.68 -19.36 -4.73
C ALA A 49 -8.18 -19.42 -6.19
N MET A 50 -6.90 -19.12 -6.44
CA MET A 50 -6.26 -19.17 -7.76
C MET A 50 -5.00 -20.05 -7.70
N PRO A 51 -5.14 -21.37 -7.84
CA PRO A 51 -4.01 -22.29 -7.74
C PRO A 51 -2.88 -21.94 -8.72
N GLY A 52 -1.66 -21.84 -8.19
CA GLY A 52 -0.47 -21.47 -8.96
C GLY A 52 -0.16 -19.98 -8.99
N LEU A 53 -1.03 -19.13 -8.42
CA LEU A 53 -0.72 -17.71 -8.22
C LEU A 53 0.07 -17.54 -6.91
N SER A 54 1.26 -16.99 -7.04
CA SER A 54 2.15 -16.62 -5.93
C SER A 54 2.65 -15.20 -6.09
N VAL A 55 2.71 -14.44 -5.00
CA VAL A 55 3.14 -13.04 -4.99
C VAL A 55 4.27 -12.88 -3.99
N ASP A 56 5.43 -12.44 -4.47
CA ASP A 56 6.56 -12.11 -3.59
C ASP A 56 6.28 -10.79 -2.88
N LEU A 57 6.39 -10.79 -1.55
CA LEU A 57 6.02 -9.67 -0.71
C LEU A 57 7.25 -8.83 -0.38
N SER A 58 7.22 -7.57 -0.79
CA SER A 58 8.22 -6.59 -0.37
C SER A 58 7.93 -6.12 1.05
N MET A 59 8.92 -6.26 1.94
CA MET A 59 8.78 -5.97 3.37
C MET A 59 9.62 -4.76 3.79
N ASP A 60 9.05 -3.94 4.68
CA ASP A 60 9.70 -2.82 5.35
C ASP A 60 10.19 -3.18 6.77
N ALA A 61 9.69 -4.27 7.34
CA ALA A 61 10.14 -4.84 8.61
C ALA A 61 10.18 -6.39 8.55
N PRO A 62 11.04 -7.07 9.32
CA PRO A 62 11.16 -8.52 9.34
C PRO A 62 10.06 -9.15 10.20
N VAL A 63 8.80 -8.89 9.84
CA VAL A 63 7.59 -9.42 10.49
C VAL A 63 6.77 -10.18 9.46
N ILE A 64 5.99 -11.17 9.90
CA ILE A 64 5.12 -11.92 8.99
C ILE A 64 4.03 -10.95 8.49
N PRO A 65 3.90 -10.72 7.17
CA PRO A 65 2.86 -9.86 6.62
C PRO A 65 1.49 -10.50 6.81
N GLU A 66 0.49 -9.64 7.03
CA GLU A 66 -0.92 -10.01 6.92
C GLU A 66 -1.48 -9.48 5.60
N VAL A 67 -2.13 -10.35 4.82
CA VAL A 67 -2.86 -9.95 3.63
C VAL A 67 -4.15 -9.25 4.05
N LEU A 68 -4.42 -8.10 3.46
CA LEU A 68 -5.54 -7.23 3.81
C LEU A 68 -6.65 -7.29 2.78
N ASP A 69 -6.32 -7.31 1.50
CA ASP A 69 -7.31 -7.37 0.44
C ASP A 69 -6.72 -7.94 -0.84
N PHE A 70 -7.60 -8.43 -1.71
CA PHE A 70 -7.25 -8.81 -3.06
C PHE A 70 -8.34 -8.38 -4.02
N VAL A 71 -7.98 -7.56 -5.02
CA VAL A 71 -8.92 -7.05 -6.01
C VAL A 71 -8.40 -7.26 -7.43
N VAL A 72 -9.26 -7.79 -8.29
CA VAL A 72 -9.02 -7.86 -9.74
C VAL A 72 -9.59 -6.61 -10.40
N LEU A 73 -8.81 -5.95 -11.24
CA LEU A 73 -9.16 -4.68 -11.84
C LEU A 73 -9.83 -4.88 -13.21
N ASP A 74 -11.17 -4.78 -13.24
CA ASP A 74 -11.97 -4.93 -14.46
C ASP A 74 -11.57 -3.98 -15.59
N ARG A 75 -11.08 -2.78 -15.25
CA ARG A 75 -10.64 -1.77 -16.23
C ARG A 75 -9.46 -2.24 -17.11
N TYR A 76 -8.76 -3.29 -16.70
CA TYR A 76 -7.67 -3.93 -17.43
C TYR A 76 -8.08 -5.34 -17.91
N GLY A 77 -9.37 -5.55 -18.21
CA GLY A 77 -9.90 -6.83 -18.67
C GLY A 77 -9.81 -7.96 -17.65
N GLY A 78 -9.63 -7.62 -16.37
CA GLY A 78 -9.36 -8.58 -15.30
C GLY A 78 -7.96 -9.18 -15.32
N ARG A 79 -7.03 -8.63 -16.10
CA ARG A 79 -5.63 -9.09 -16.16
C ARG A 79 -4.80 -8.60 -14.99
N ILE A 80 -5.04 -7.38 -14.51
CA ILE A 80 -4.26 -6.79 -13.42
C ILE A 80 -5.01 -6.96 -12.11
N ALA A 81 -4.30 -7.37 -11.07
CA ALA A 81 -4.82 -7.43 -9.71
C ALA A 81 -3.93 -6.67 -8.72
N LEU A 82 -4.51 -6.32 -7.57
CA LEU A 82 -3.81 -5.75 -6.43
C LEU A 82 -3.95 -6.69 -5.24
N LEU A 83 -2.81 -7.05 -4.64
CA LEU A 83 -2.75 -7.72 -3.35
C LEU A 83 -2.27 -6.70 -2.32
N GLN A 84 -3.16 -6.30 -1.41
CA GLN A 84 -2.83 -5.38 -0.34
C GLN A 84 -2.37 -6.15 0.89
N TYR A 85 -1.31 -5.71 1.55
CA TYR A 85 -0.76 -6.36 2.74
C TYR A 85 0.00 -5.39 3.64
N PHE A 86 0.09 -5.72 4.94
CA PHE A 86 1.01 -5.03 5.84
C PHE A 86 2.44 -5.41 5.53
N SER A 87 3.28 -4.42 5.24
CA SER A 87 4.71 -4.60 4.98
C SER A 87 5.59 -4.18 6.17
N GLY A 88 5.02 -3.48 7.15
CA GLY A 88 5.64 -3.11 8.42
C GLY A 88 4.96 -3.77 9.62
N ASP A 89 5.35 -3.37 10.83
CA ASP A 89 4.76 -3.85 12.08
C ASP A 89 3.53 -3.01 12.48
N PRO A 90 2.29 -3.54 12.36
CA PRO A 90 1.11 -2.82 12.82
C PRO A 90 1.02 -2.83 14.35
N GLY A 91 1.00 -1.65 14.98
CA GLY A 91 0.60 -1.53 16.38
C GLY A 91 1.71 -1.47 17.43
N THR A 92 2.99 -1.41 17.05
CA THR A 92 4.03 -0.95 17.98
C THR A 92 4.14 0.58 17.93
N SER A 93 4.18 1.23 19.09
CA SER A 93 4.21 2.70 19.24
C SER A 93 5.45 3.40 18.65
N VAL A 94 6.27 2.67 17.89
CA VAL A 94 7.60 3.10 17.41
C VAL A 94 7.81 2.78 15.92
N LEU A 95 6.98 1.93 15.30
CA LEU A 95 7.12 1.57 13.89
C LEU A 95 5.89 2.02 13.10
N VAL A 96 6.16 2.70 11.99
CA VAL A 96 5.16 3.24 11.09
C VAL A 96 4.37 2.07 10.48
N THR A 97 3.04 2.11 10.57
CA THR A 97 2.22 1.16 9.83
C THR A 97 2.40 1.42 8.33
N MET A 98 2.98 0.43 7.65
CA MET A 98 3.21 0.47 6.21
C MET A 98 2.36 -0.59 5.54
N VAL A 99 1.63 -0.15 4.52
CA VAL A 99 0.76 -0.99 3.69
C VAL A 99 1.26 -0.85 2.27
N ARG A 100 1.43 -1.97 1.58
CA ARG A 100 1.81 -2.04 0.17
C ARG A 100 0.71 -2.71 -0.64
N ASP A 101 0.62 -2.32 -1.90
CA ASP A 101 -0.20 -3.00 -2.90
C ASP A 101 0.75 -3.64 -3.92
N ALA A 102 0.85 -4.96 -3.92
CA ALA A 102 1.51 -5.67 -5.00
C ALA A 102 0.62 -5.66 -6.24
N ILE A 103 1.13 -5.12 -7.34
CA ILE A 103 0.48 -5.10 -8.64
C ILE A 103 0.89 -6.34 -9.40
N VAL A 104 -0.08 -7.18 -9.75
CA VAL A 104 0.16 -8.51 -10.30
C VAL A 104 -0.46 -8.61 -11.69
N ASP A 105 0.30 -9.11 -12.66
CA ASP A 105 -0.23 -9.57 -13.94
C ASP A 105 -0.71 -11.02 -13.79
N LEU A 106 -2.03 -11.22 -13.74
CA LEU A 106 -2.63 -12.55 -13.58
C LEU A 106 -2.42 -13.47 -14.78
N GLN A 107 -2.06 -12.94 -15.94
CA GLN A 107 -1.76 -13.78 -17.10
C GLN A 107 -0.38 -14.45 -16.98
N SER A 108 0.62 -13.72 -16.52
CA SER A 108 1.98 -14.25 -16.33
C SER A 108 2.23 -14.79 -14.92
N GLY A 109 1.45 -14.35 -13.93
CA GLY A 109 1.70 -14.57 -12.51
C GLY A 109 2.79 -13.65 -11.94
N GLU A 110 3.28 -12.67 -12.71
CA GLU A 110 4.38 -11.81 -12.31
C GLU A 110 3.90 -10.65 -11.42
N THR A 111 4.67 -10.37 -10.36
CA THR A 111 4.50 -9.13 -9.59
C THR A 111 5.24 -8.00 -10.30
N LEU A 112 4.50 -7.06 -10.88
CA LEU A 112 5.04 -5.95 -11.65
C LEU A 112 5.72 -4.90 -10.75
N ALA A 113 5.14 -4.65 -9.58
CA ALA A 113 5.67 -3.73 -8.56
C ALA A 113 4.94 -3.94 -7.23
N ALA A 114 5.52 -3.46 -6.13
CA ALA A 114 4.87 -3.41 -4.81
C ALA A 114 5.05 -2.05 -4.13
N PRO A 115 4.53 -0.95 -4.74
CA PRO A 115 4.64 0.39 -4.18
C PRO A 115 3.86 0.55 -2.85
N LEU A 116 4.17 1.63 -2.12
CA LEU A 116 3.43 1.97 -0.91
C LEU A 116 1.99 2.40 -1.24
N TYR A 117 1.04 1.76 -0.58
CA TYR A 117 -0.36 2.19 -0.55
C TYR A 117 -0.59 3.25 0.53
N SER A 118 -0.01 3.04 1.72
CA SER A 118 -0.02 4.02 2.79
C SER A 118 1.17 3.87 3.72
N ALA A 119 1.62 4.99 4.30
CA ALA A 119 2.58 5.03 5.38
C ALA A 119 2.07 5.98 6.47
N ASP A 120 2.13 5.54 7.73
CA ASP A 120 1.58 6.29 8.87
C ASP A 120 0.11 6.68 8.64
N CYS A 121 -0.61 5.79 7.96
CA CYS A 121 -2.03 5.90 7.65
C CYS A 121 -2.36 7.11 6.76
N GLN A 122 -1.33 7.74 6.19
CA GLN A 122 -1.42 8.65 5.07
C GLN A 122 -1.41 7.84 3.78
N ARG A 123 -2.46 8.01 2.97
CA ARG A 123 -2.54 7.35 1.67
C ARG A 123 -1.57 7.97 0.69
N THR A 124 -0.86 7.11 -0.03
CA THR A 124 -0.06 7.47 -1.20
C THR A 124 -0.99 7.87 -2.34
N ALA A 125 -0.61 8.87 -3.13
CA ALA A 125 -1.41 9.28 -4.28
C ALA A 125 -1.13 8.40 -5.50
N TRP A 126 -2.18 7.83 -6.09
CA TRP A 126 -2.10 6.93 -7.24
C TRP A 126 -2.93 7.49 -8.39
N THR A 127 -2.34 7.52 -9.59
CA THR A 127 -3.02 7.94 -10.82
C THR A 127 -2.98 6.80 -11.83
N TRP A 128 -4.16 6.31 -12.22
CA TRP A 128 -4.31 5.13 -13.07
C TRP A 128 -4.62 5.51 -14.51
N PHE A 129 -3.78 5.04 -15.44
CA PHE A 129 -3.92 5.27 -16.87
C PHE A 129 -4.34 3.98 -17.59
N ALA A 130 -4.32 4.00 -18.93
CA ALA A 130 -4.65 2.81 -19.71
C ALA A 130 -3.53 1.77 -19.65
N ASP A 131 -2.28 2.20 -19.80
CA ASP A 131 -1.07 1.38 -20.00
C ASP A 131 -0.08 1.43 -18.83
N HIS A 132 -0.40 2.16 -17.77
CA HIS A 132 0.47 2.33 -16.61
C HIS A 132 -0.30 2.85 -15.39
N VAL A 133 0.38 2.82 -14.25
CA VAL A 133 0.00 3.55 -13.05
C VAL A 133 1.15 4.41 -12.57
N GLU A 134 0.83 5.59 -12.05
CA GLU A 134 1.78 6.51 -11.44
C GLU A 134 1.51 6.59 -9.94
N VAL A 135 2.54 6.35 -9.14
CA VAL A 135 2.47 6.37 -7.67
C VAL A 135 3.42 7.45 -7.15
N ALA A 136 2.88 8.43 -6.43
CA ALA A 136 3.66 9.52 -5.87
C ALA A 136 4.22 9.10 -4.50
N ASP A 137 5.54 8.96 -4.40
CA ASP A 137 6.25 8.65 -3.17
C ASP A 137 7.10 9.85 -2.68
N ILE A 138 7.97 9.61 -1.70
CA ILE A 138 8.87 10.62 -1.11
C ILE A 138 9.95 11.07 -2.12
N ASP A 139 10.34 10.19 -3.04
CA ASP A 139 11.43 10.38 -3.99
C ASP A 139 10.94 10.90 -5.36
N GLY A 140 9.63 10.89 -5.61
CA GLY A 140 9.01 11.45 -6.79
C GLY A 140 7.77 10.69 -7.24
N VAL A 141 7.61 10.54 -8.55
CA VAL A 141 6.52 9.77 -9.13
C VAL A 141 7.11 8.52 -9.77
N GLN A 142 6.77 7.36 -9.23
CA GLN A 142 7.09 6.06 -9.82
C GLN A 142 6.07 5.74 -10.91
N ARG A 143 6.54 5.40 -12.11
CA ARG A 143 5.71 4.93 -13.22
C ARG A 143 5.87 3.43 -13.39
N ILE A 144 4.77 2.69 -13.24
CA ILE A 144 4.73 1.22 -13.38
C ILE A 144 3.95 0.88 -14.64
N VAL A 145 4.62 0.26 -15.60
CA VAL A 145 4.02 -0.14 -16.88
C VAL A 145 3.10 -1.34 -16.65
N LEU A 146 1.89 -1.28 -17.21
CA LEU A 146 0.92 -2.36 -17.16
C LEU A 146 0.86 -3.02 -18.54
N PRO A 147 0.92 -4.36 -18.62
CA PRO A 147 0.74 -5.03 -19.89
C PRO A 147 -0.72 -4.90 -20.34
N VAL A 148 -0.91 -4.28 -21.51
CA VAL A 148 -2.22 -3.96 -22.10
C VAL A 148 -2.39 -4.67 -23.44
N GLU A 149 -2.48 -5.99 -23.42
CA GLU A 149 -2.86 -6.81 -24.58
C GLU A 149 -3.71 -8.00 -24.15
#